data_AF-A0A660MHG3-F1
#
_entry.id   AF-A0A660MHG3-F1
#
_cell.length_a   1.000
_cell.length_b   1.000
_cell.length_c   1.000
_cell.angle_alpha   90.00
_cell.angle_beta   90.00
_cell.angle_gamma   90.00
#
_symmetry.space_group_name_H-M   'P 1'
#
loop_
_entity.id
_entity.type
_entity.pdbx_description
1 polymer ?
#
loop_
_entity_poly.entity_id
_entity_poly.type
_entity_poly.pdbx_seq_one_letter_code
_entity_poly.pdbx_strand_id
1 'polypeptide(L)'
;YWCLLARDSTSWKTHGVFVWDMQQQQIIGHLDTPDGAPDHVSMSPSGEYCVISGDDQTGTRAYDRKFQNFTQLHQKSEHSDIALNKAGQDVYVSIDYQSSGGDIFMTNLKTGKQTVLFPSYLNGTATAIHVSGKAFRKPGWVLISTYAEQKGDQFNLRRENRQWLHRKIFAVSLEDTPKIYSIANADSEHFYPQLPEGMNNSANYWLEPHATVNQDFTRILFNSGWNRMNGEVDNFMIALPKNALPD
;
A
#
# COMPACT_ATOMS: atom_id res chain seq x y z
N TYR A 1 14.22 0.31 15.05
CA TYR A 1 13.78 1.72 15.02
C TYR A 1 12.32 1.79 14.65
N TRP A 2 11.56 2.73 15.20
CA TRP A 2 10.16 3.00 14.85
C TRP A 2 10.05 4.46 14.38
N CYS A 3 9.27 4.70 13.33
CA CYS A 3 8.95 6.02 12.78
C CYS A 3 7.51 6.33 13.22
N LEU A 4 7.32 7.38 14.01
CA LEU A 4 6.05 7.63 14.71
C LEU A 4 5.63 9.09 14.53
N LEU A 5 4.32 9.31 14.41
CA LEU A 5 3.70 10.63 14.39
C LEU A 5 3.24 11.01 15.81
N ALA A 6 3.72 12.13 16.34
CA ALA A 6 3.24 12.72 17.58
C ALA A 6 2.01 13.60 17.29
N ARG A 7 0.89 13.26 17.94
CA ARG A 7 -0.39 13.94 17.76
C ARG A 7 -1.16 14.03 19.07
N ASP A 8 -1.83 15.16 19.29
CA ASP A 8 -2.78 15.29 20.40
C ASP A 8 -3.97 14.35 20.17
N SER A 9 -4.32 13.56 21.20
CA SER A 9 -5.42 12.60 21.12
C SER A 9 -6.80 13.23 20.95
N THR A 10 -6.96 14.50 21.35
CA THR A 10 -8.25 15.19 21.35
C THR A 10 -8.38 16.18 20.20
N SER A 11 -7.39 17.07 20.04
CA SER A 11 -7.43 18.12 19.01
C SER A 11 -6.98 17.62 17.63
N TRP A 12 -6.40 16.42 17.55
CA TRP A 12 -5.74 15.88 16.35
C TRP A 12 -4.63 16.78 15.80
N LYS A 13 -4.15 17.75 16.59
CA LYS A 13 -3.00 18.58 16.24
C LYS A 13 -1.76 17.71 16.16
N THR A 14 -1.07 17.77 15.02
CA THR A 14 0.23 17.12 14.83
C THR A 14 1.35 18.01 15.35
N HIS A 15 2.31 17.41 16.03
CA HIS A 15 3.49 18.11 16.54
C HIS A 15 4.73 17.81 15.69
N GLY A 16 4.85 16.57 15.21
CA GLY A 16 5.97 16.18 14.37
C GLY A 16 6.10 14.67 14.23
N VAL A 17 7.02 14.25 13.40
CA VAL A 17 7.41 12.84 13.23
C VAL A 17 8.75 12.63 13.91
N PHE A 18 8.93 11.49 14.57
CA PHE A 18 10.19 11.16 15.23
C PHE A 18 10.58 9.70 15.04
N VAL A 19 11.88 9.44 15.15
CA VAL A 19 12.43 8.09 15.15
C VAL A 19 12.80 7.68 16.57
N TRP A 20 12.21 6.58 17.02
CA TRP A 20 12.47 5.96 18.31
C TRP A 20 13.39 4.75 18.19
N ASP A 21 14.48 4.76 18.94
CA ASP A 21 15.33 3.60 19.16
C ASP A 21 14.74 2.76 20.31
N MET A 22 14.14 1.62 19.97
CA MET A 22 13.55 0.69 20.94
C MET A 22 14.59 0.06 21.87
N GLN A 23 15.83 -0.10 21.43
CA GLN A 23 16.89 -0.75 22.23
C GLN A 23 17.49 0.25 23.22
N GLN A 24 17.79 1.45 22.75
CA GLN A 24 18.38 2.50 23.58
C GLN A 24 17.34 3.36 24.31
N GLN A 25 16.05 3.13 24.03
CA GLN A 25 14.91 3.85 24.60
C GLN A 25 15.05 5.37 24.50
N GLN A 26 15.34 5.86 23.29
CA GLN A 26 15.50 7.29 23.05
C GLN A 26 15.01 7.72 21.67
N ILE A 27 14.63 9.00 21.57
CA ILE A 27 14.38 9.67 20.30
C ILE A 27 15.73 10.04 19.68
N ILE A 28 15.98 9.61 18.45
CA ILE A 28 17.27 9.83 17.77
C ILE A 28 17.21 10.88 16.65
N GLY A 29 16.00 11.30 16.29
CA GLY A 29 15.72 12.32 15.28
C GLY A 29 14.24 12.70 15.31
N HIS A 30 13.93 13.93 14.94
CA HIS A 30 12.57 14.41 14.76
C HIS A 30 12.50 15.43 13.63
N LEU A 31 11.31 15.60 13.08
CA LEU A 31 10.95 16.61 12.11
C LEU A 31 9.60 17.22 12.54
N ASP A 32 9.57 18.53 12.72
CA ASP A 32 8.33 19.24 13.01
C ASP A 32 7.41 19.22 11.78
N THR A 33 6.11 19.09 12.02
CA THR A 33 5.09 19.12 10.95
C THR A 33 4.06 20.22 11.22
N PRO A 34 4.47 21.51 11.17
CA PRO A 34 3.60 22.63 11.55
C PRO A 34 2.48 22.89 10.53
N ASP A 35 2.70 22.55 9.26
CA ASP A 35 1.83 22.95 8.14
C ASP A 35 0.77 21.91 7.74
N GLY A 36 0.70 20.79 8.45
CA GLY A 36 -0.26 19.74 8.16
C GLY A 36 0.19 18.37 8.65
N ALA A 37 -0.78 17.51 8.90
CA ALA A 37 -0.51 16.14 9.29
C ALA A 37 -0.10 15.31 8.07
N PRO A 38 0.96 14.50 8.16
CA PRO A 38 1.15 13.46 7.17
C PRO A 38 -0.01 12.48 7.23
N ASP A 39 -0.35 11.90 6.08
CA ASP A 39 -1.43 10.93 5.97
C ASP A 39 -1.07 9.65 6.76
N HIS A 40 0.16 9.18 6.56
CA HIS A 40 0.73 8.08 7.32
C HIS A 40 2.26 8.18 7.39
N VAL A 41 2.84 7.46 8.36
CA VAL A 41 4.28 7.33 8.53
C VAL A 41 4.66 5.87 8.69
N SER A 42 5.85 5.48 8.24
CA SER A 42 6.33 4.10 8.33
C SER A 42 7.85 4.03 8.42
N MET A 43 8.36 3.10 9.23
CA MET A 43 9.78 2.78 9.25
C MET A 43 10.07 1.73 8.19
N SER A 44 11.16 1.91 7.44
CA SER A 44 11.60 0.93 6.45
C SER A 44 12.04 -0.39 7.13
N PRO A 45 11.95 -1.53 6.43
CA PRO A 45 12.33 -2.84 6.99
C PRO A 45 13.76 -2.89 7.53
N SER A 46 14.71 -2.21 6.88
CA SER A 46 16.09 -2.10 7.38
C SER A 46 16.22 -1.26 8.65
N GLY A 47 15.25 -0.39 8.94
CA GLY A 47 15.30 0.59 10.02
C GLY A 47 16.07 1.86 9.67
N GLU A 48 16.54 2.03 8.43
CA GLU A 48 17.36 3.18 8.02
C GLU A 48 16.54 4.41 7.63
N TYR A 49 15.27 4.24 7.26
CA TYR A 49 14.45 5.34 6.73
C TYR A 49 13.09 5.47 7.43
N CYS A 50 12.74 6.70 7.78
CA CYS A 50 11.39 7.08 8.19
C CYS A 50 10.69 7.68 6.96
N VAL A 51 9.70 6.95 6.44
CA VAL A 51 8.88 7.39 5.31
C VAL A 51 7.70 8.19 5.84
N ILE A 52 7.56 9.41 5.34
CA ILE A 52 6.46 10.32 5.64
C ILE A 52 5.67 10.49 4.35
N SER A 53 4.39 10.12 4.40
CA SER A 53 3.49 10.26 3.26
C SER A 53 2.64 11.53 3.37
N GLY A 54 2.52 12.23 2.26
CA GLY A 54 1.83 13.50 2.16
C GLY A 54 1.69 13.94 0.71
N ASP A 55 0.96 15.03 0.50
CA ASP A 55 0.65 15.56 -0.82
C ASP A 55 1.49 16.78 -1.22
N ASP A 56 1.46 17.09 -2.51
CA ASP A 56 1.83 18.35 -3.15
C ASP A 56 3.23 18.87 -2.76
N GLN A 57 3.33 19.99 -2.04
CA GLN A 57 4.60 20.71 -1.81
C GLN A 57 5.71 19.83 -1.20
N THR A 58 5.34 18.78 -0.48
CA THR A 58 6.29 17.83 0.09
C THR A 58 6.22 16.45 -0.55
N GLY A 59 5.03 15.98 -0.92
CA GLY A 59 4.82 14.63 -1.41
C GLY A 59 5.25 13.56 -0.39
N THR A 60 5.38 12.32 -0.86
CA THR A 60 5.90 11.22 -0.05
C THR A 60 7.43 11.17 -0.10
N ARG A 61 8.09 11.13 1.07
CA ARG A 61 9.55 11.19 1.21
C ARG A 61 10.08 10.15 2.19
N ALA A 62 11.25 9.59 1.89
CA ALA A 62 12.03 8.78 2.82
C ALA A 62 13.14 9.62 3.45
N TYR A 63 13.05 9.89 4.75
CA TYR A 63 14.08 10.57 5.52
C TYR A 63 15.04 9.57 6.16
N ASP A 64 16.32 9.91 6.26
CA ASP A 64 17.22 9.15 7.14
C ASP A 64 16.75 9.25 8.61
N ARG A 65 17.24 8.36 9.48
CA ARG A 65 16.84 8.31 10.91
C ARG A 65 16.98 9.62 11.69
N LYS A 66 17.83 10.54 11.22
CA LYS A 66 18.10 11.82 11.86
C LYS A 66 17.41 12.99 11.16
N PHE A 67 16.61 12.71 10.12
CA PHE A 67 15.93 13.69 9.28
C PHE A 67 16.90 14.71 8.64
N GLN A 68 18.14 14.31 8.38
CA GLN A 68 19.16 15.20 7.80
C GLN A 68 19.08 15.23 6.27
N ASN A 69 18.76 14.10 5.67
CA ASN A 69 18.59 13.95 4.23
C ASN A 69 17.27 13.24 3.94
N PHE A 70 16.74 13.47 2.74
CA PHE A 70 15.58 12.76 2.24
C PHE A 70 15.73 12.35 0.78
N THR A 71 14.99 11.33 0.41
CA THR A 71 14.74 10.93 -0.97
C THR A 71 13.27 11.15 -1.29
N GLN A 72 12.98 11.84 -2.39
CA GLN A 72 11.59 11.99 -2.88
C GLN A 72 11.12 10.66 -3.47
N LEU A 73 9.97 10.15 -3.04
CA LEU A 73 9.43 8.86 -3.48
C LEU A 73 8.26 9.03 -4.46
N HIS A 74 7.35 9.97 -4.17
CA HIS A 74 6.18 10.30 -4.98
C HIS A 74 5.67 11.70 -4.66
N GLN A 75 4.85 12.29 -5.52
CA GLN A 75 4.31 13.65 -5.31
C GLN A 75 3.00 13.66 -4.51
N LYS A 76 2.34 12.50 -4.35
CA LYS A 76 1.10 12.35 -3.59
C LYS A 76 1.26 11.34 -2.45
N SER A 77 0.30 11.37 -1.53
CA SER A 77 -0.01 10.24 -0.67
C SER A 77 -0.89 9.28 -1.45
N GLU A 78 -0.50 8.01 -1.46
CA GLU A 78 -1.24 6.94 -2.11
C GLU A 78 -1.09 5.67 -1.28
N HIS A 79 -1.95 4.68 -1.55
CA HIS A 79 -1.84 3.37 -0.92
C HIS A 79 -0.51 2.72 -1.25
N SER A 80 0.27 2.45 -0.20
CA SER A 80 1.65 2.02 -0.34
C SER A 80 2.09 1.12 0.81
N ASP A 81 3.22 0.44 0.60
CA ASP A 81 3.98 -0.16 1.68
C ASP A 81 5.47 -0.19 1.32
N ILE A 82 6.30 -0.43 2.31
CA ILE A 82 7.75 -0.57 2.14
C ILE A 82 8.11 -2.04 2.18
N ALA A 83 8.88 -2.48 1.18
CA ALA A 83 9.33 -3.85 1.03
C ALA A 83 10.86 -3.91 0.90
N LEU A 84 11.39 -5.13 0.91
CA LEU A 84 12.76 -5.41 0.50
C LEU A 84 12.74 -5.92 -0.94
N ASN A 85 13.54 -5.33 -1.83
CA ASN A 85 13.77 -5.91 -3.16
C ASN A 85 14.68 -7.16 -3.07
N LYS A 86 14.93 -7.83 -4.21
CA LYS A 86 15.75 -9.05 -4.24
C LYS A 86 17.18 -8.84 -3.72
N ALA A 87 17.71 -7.63 -3.83
CA ALA A 87 19.02 -7.25 -3.30
C ALA A 87 18.99 -6.88 -1.80
N GLY A 88 17.84 -7.01 -1.12
CA GLY A 88 17.68 -6.67 0.29
C GLY A 88 17.65 -5.16 0.57
N GLN A 89 17.36 -4.34 -0.45
CA GLN A 89 17.27 -2.88 -0.31
C GLN A 89 15.81 -2.47 -0.07
N ASP A 90 15.61 -1.44 0.76
CA ASP A 90 14.29 -0.87 0.97
C ASP A 90 13.75 -0.24 -0.31
N VAL A 91 12.53 -0.61 -0.67
CA VAL A 91 11.77 -0.02 -1.78
C VAL A 91 10.38 0.37 -1.33
N TYR A 92 9.92 1.54 -1.77
CA TYR A 92 8.57 2.03 -1.59
C TYR A 92 7.74 1.53 -2.77
N VAL A 93 6.64 0.83 -2.53
CA VAL A 93 5.78 0.29 -3.57
C VAL A 93 4.41 0.94 -3.45
N SER A 94 3.93 1.52 -4.54
CA SER A 94 2.71 2.34 -4.56
C SER A 94 2.11 2.35 -5.96
N ILE A 95 0.96 2.99 -6.07
CA ILE A 95 0.34 3.39 -7.33
C ILE A 95 0.55 4.89 -7.58
N ASP A 96 0.70 5.28 -8.84
CA ASP A 96 0.68 6.65 -9.31
C ASP A 96 -0.58 6.87 -10.17
N TYR A 97 -1.70 7.26 -9.55
CA TYR A 97 -2.94 7.54 -10.30
C TYR A 97 -2.81 8.73 -11.26
N GLN A 98 -1.78 9.58 -11.08
CA GLN A 98 -1.55 10.76 -11.89
C GLN A 98 -0.72 10.44 -13.15
N SER A 99 -0.06 9.27 -13.19
CA SER A 99 0.54 8.75 -14.41
C SER A 99 -0.53 8.42 -15.46
N SER A 100 -0.13 8.38 -16.73
CA SER A 100 -1.05 8.03 -17.83
C SER A 100 -1.55 6.58 -17.76
N GLY A 101 -0.80 5.69 -17.13
CA GLY A 101 -1.11 4.27 -16.98
C GLY A 101 -1.71 3.89 -15.63
N GLY A 102 -1.83 4.81 -14.67
CA GLY A 102 -2.15 4.46 -13.28
C GLY A 102 -1.12 3.46 -12.75
N ASP A 103 0.16 3.76 -12.96
CA ASP A 103 1.26 2.82 -12.84
C ASP A 103 1.47 2.37 -11.41
N ILE A 104 1.55 1.05 -11.20
CA ILE A 104 2.12 0.48 -9.99
C ILE A 104 3.63 0.53 -10.17
N PHE A 105 4.34 1.09 -9.19
CA PHE A 105 5.77 1.30 -9.25
C PHE A 105 6.47 0.91 -7.95
N MET A 106 7.79 0.76 -8.02
CA MET A 106 8.67 0.74 -6.86
C MET A 106 9.73 1.83 -6.95
N THR A 107 10.07 2.47 -5.83
CA THR A 107 11.16 3.44 -5.72
C THR A 107 12.17 2.99 -4.68
N ASN A 108 13.44 2.88 -5.03
CA ASN A 108 14.50 2.60 -4.07
C ASN A 108 14.69 3.78 -3.10
N LEU A 109 14.58 3.54 -1.79
CA LEU A 109 14.61 4.61 -0.77
C LEU A 109 15.97 5.30 -0.66
N LYS A 110 17.05 4.63 -1.05
CA LYS A 110 18.41 5.18 -1.00
C LYS A 110 18.76 6.00 -2.24
N THR A 111 18.40 5.50 -3.42
CA THR A 111 18.85 6.07 -4.70
C THR A 111 17.79 6.92 -5.39
N GLY A 112 16.53 6.83 -4.97
CA GLY A 112 15.40 7.45 -5.66
C GLY A 112 15.09 6.83 -7.03
N LYS A 113 15.74 5.71 -7.41
CA LYS A 113 15.45 5.04 -8.68
C LYS A 113 14.03 4.48 -8.64
N GLN A 114 13.14 5.07 -9.41
CA GLN A 114 11.80 4.55 -9.66
C GLN A 114 11.82 3.52 -10.80
N THR A 115 10.99 2.49 -10.66
CA THR A 115 10.79 1.42 -11.64
C THR A 115 9.30 1.14 -11.73
N VAL A 116 8.70 1.33 -12.90
CA VAL A 116 7.31 0.93 -13.16
C VAL A 116 7.25 -0.58 -13.21
N LEU A 117 6.31 -1.17 -12.48
CA LEU A 117 6.06 -2.62 -12.46
C LEU A 117 5.02 -2.97 -13.53
N PHE A 118 3.83 -2.37 -13.49
CA PHE A 118 2.78 -2.57 -14.48
C PHE A 118 1.69 -1.47 -14.38
N PRO A 119 0.97 -1.17 -15.48
CA PRO A 119 -0.14 -0.21 -15.45
C PRO A 119 -1.42 -0.82 -14.86
N SER A 120 -2.24 0.00 -14.20
CA SER A 120 -3.60 -0.38 -13.75
C SER A 120 -4.70 0.09 -14.69
N TYR A 121 -4.45 1.15 -15.48
CA TYR A 121 -5.42 1.69 -16.43
C TYR A 121 -5.41 0.85 -17.71
N LEU A 122 -6.36 -0.06 -17.82
CA LEU A 122 -6.43 -1.04 -18.91
C LEU A 122 -7.76 -0.94 -19.63
N ASN A 123 -7.75 -0.75 -20.95
CA ASN A 123 -8.98 -0.69 -21.77
C ASN A 123 -10.03 0.34 -21.26
N GLY A 124 -9.54 1.48 -20.75
CA GLY A 124 -10.37 2.54 -20.19
C GLY A 124 -10.96 2.24 -18.81
N THR A 125 -10.50 1.19 -18.13
CA THR A 125 -10.88 0.89 -16.74
C THR A 125 -9.83 1.37 -15.76
N ALA A 126 -10.21 1.50 -14.50
CA ALA A 126 -9.32 1.78 -13.37
C ALA A 126 -9.69 0.89 -12.16
N THR A 127 -8.82 0.82 -11.16
CA THR A 127 -9.06 0.13 -9.88
C THR A 127 -8.27 0.84 -8.78
N ALA A 128 -8.67 0.66 -7.53
CA ALA A 128 -7.84 0.95 -6.38
C ALA A 128 -7.03 -0.27 -5.93
N ILE A 129 -5.91 -0.04 -5.24
CA ILE A 129 -5.03 -1.10 -4.73
C ILE A 129 -4.70 -0.92 -3.25
N HIS A 130 -4.35 -2.01 -2.58
CA HIS A 130 -3.55 -2.02 -1.37
C HIS A 130 -2.30 -2.88 -1.56
N VAL A 131 -1.22 -2.51 -0.88
CA VAL A 131 0.07 -3.20 -0.98
C VAL A 131 0.47 -3.73 0.40
N SER A 132 1.02 -4.94 0.44
CA SER A 132 1.69 -5.49 1.62
C SER A 132 3.11 -5.91 1.27
N GLY A 133 4.08 -5.15 1.80
CA GLY A 133 5.52 -5.35 1.65
C GLY A 133 6.14 -6.18 2.76
N LYS A 134 5.32 -6.82 3.61
CA LYS A 134 5.75 -7.42 4.89
C LYS A 134 6.56 -8.71 4.77
N ALA A 135 6.78 -9.23 3.56
CA ALA A 135 7.49 -10.48 3.30
C ALA A 135 9.02 -10.38 3.44
N PHE A 136 9.51 -9.87 4.58
CA PHE A 136 10.93 -9.55 4.76
C PHE A 136 11.88 -10.77 4.74
N ARG A 137 11.38 -11.99 4.98
CA ARG A 137 12.11 -13.26 4.84
C ARG A 137 11.92 -13.91 3.46
N LYS A 138 11.20 -13.24 2.56
CA LYS A 138 11.13 -13.56 1.12
C LYS A 138 11.28 -12.25 0.31
N PRO A 139 12.46 -11.58 0.38
CA PRO A 139 12.70 -10.34 -0.34
C PRO A 139 12.45 -10.48 -1.84
N GLY A 140 12.10 -9.37 -2.48
CA GLY A 140 11.80 -9.32 -3.91
C GLY A 140 10.32 -9.56 -4.23
N TRP A 141 9.43 -9.62 -3.25
CA TRP A 141 8.01 -9.87 -3.44
C TRP A 141 7.13 -8.93 -2.61
N VAL A 142 6.00 -8.53 -3.18
CA VAL A 142 4.89 -7.88 -2.48
C VAL A 142 3.58 -8.60 -2.78
N LEU A 143 2.62 -8.46 -1.88
CA LEU A 143 1.23 -8.83 -2.12
C LEU A 143 0.46 -7.58 -2.51
N ILE A 144 -0.39 -7.67 -3.53
CA ILE A 144 -1.31 -6.62 -3.93
C ILE A 144 -2.73 -7.17 -3.91
N SER A 145 -3.65 -6.39 -3.34
CA SER A 145 -5.09 -6.59 -3.46
C SER A 145 -5.73 -5.41 -4.17
N THR A 146 -6.78 -5.67 -4.93
CA THR A 146 -7.45 -4.65 -5.75
C THR A 146 -8.96 -4.63 -5.52
N TYR A 147 -9.55 -3.44 -5.68
CA TYR A 147 -10.97 -3.19 -5.46
C TYR A 147 -11.43 -1.95 -6.21
N ALA A 148 -12.72 -1.64 -6.09
CA ALA A 148 -13.36 -0.48 -6.70
C ALA A 148 -13.04 -0.37 -8.20
N GLU A 149 -13.08 -1.50 -8.91
CA GLU A 149 -12.88 -1.46 -10.36
C GLU A 149 -14.01 -0.69 -11.03
N GLN A 150 -13.65 0.16 -11.99
CA GLN A 150 -14.59 1.05 -12.64
C GLN A 150 -14.26 1.30 -14.11
N LYS A 151 -15.26 1.75 -14.87
CA LYS A 151 -15.13 2.28 -16.23
C LYS A 151 -15.98 3.53 -16.37
N GLY A 152 -15.34 4.70 -16.44
CA GLY A 152 -16.04 5.97 -16.21
C GLY A 152 -16.69 5.96 -14.83
N ASP A 153 -17.96 6.35 -14.74
CA ASP A 153 -18.71 6.38 -13.47
C ASP A 153 -19.30 5.00 -13.08
N GLN A 154 -19.10 3.97 -13.89
CA GLN A 154 -19.62 2.63 -13.61
C GLN A 154 -18.64 1.84 -12.75
N PHE A 155 -18.99 1.65 -11.48
CA PHE A 155 -18.35 0.70 -10.58
C PHE A 155 -18.95 -0.70 -10.70
N ASN A 156 -18.33 -1.66 -10.03
CA ASN A 156 -18.76 -3.05 -9.95
C ASN A 156 -18.90 -3.73 -11.31
N LEU A 157 -17.82 -3.72 -12.08
CA LEU A 157 -17.83 -4.19 -13.46
C LEU A 157 -18.18 -5.69 -13.55
N ARG A 158 -19.08 -6.01 -14.48
CA ARG A 158 -19.37 -7.41 -14.85
C ARG A 158 -18.13 -8.09 -15.45
N ARG A 159 -18.08 -9.42 -15.36
CA ARG A 159 -16.89 -10.23 -15.70
C ARG A 159 -16.35 -9.95 -17.10
N GLU A 160 -17.21 -9.77 -18.08
CA GLU A 160 -16.88 -9.46 -19.48
C GLU A 160 -16.17 -8.11 -19.66
N ASN A 161 -16.32 -7.18 -18.72
CA ASN A 161 -15.68 -5.86 -18.73
C ASN A 161 -14.51 -5.76 -17.76
N ARG A 162 -14.25 -6.80 -16.95
CA ARG A 162 -13.14 -6.81 -15.99
C ARG A 162 -11.81 -7.11 -16.68
N GLN A 163 -10.75 -6.51 -16.14
CA GLN A 163 -9.37 -6.78 -16.51
C GLN A 163 -8.77 -7.82 -15.56
N TRP A 164 -7.61 -8.38 -15.91
CA TRP A 164 -7.00 -9.48 -15.16
C TRP A 164 -6.74 -9.14 -13.68
N LEU A 165 -6.50 -7.87 -13.37
CA LEU A 165 -6.16 -7.38 -12.04
C LEU A 165 -7.37 -6.97 -11.20
N HIS A 166 -8.59 -6.93 -11.73
CA HIS A 166 -9.75 -6.43 -10.98
C HIS A 166 -10.29 -7.45 -9.96
N ARG A 167 -10.54 -7.00 -8.73
CA ARG A 167 -11.00 -7.82 -7.59
C ARG A 167 -10.10 -9.02 -7.34
N LYS A 168 -8.80 -8.80 -7.29
CA LYS A 168 -7.79 -9.86 -7.16
C LYS A 168 -6.90 -9.66 -5.96
N ILE A 169 -6.32 -10.77 -5.53
CA ILE A 169 -5.16 -10.85 -4.66
C ILE A 169 -4.07 -11.56 -5.46
N PHE A 170 -2.91 -10.95 -5.57
CA PHE A 170 -1.80 -11.50 -6.36
C PHE A 170 -0.43 -11.08 -5.80
N ALA A 171 0.57 -11.92 -6.03
CA ALA A 171 1.96 -11.60 -5.72
C ALA A 171 2.64 -10.96 -6.92
N VAL A 172 3.53 -10.01 -6.67
CA VAL A 172 4.31 -9.29 -7.69
C VAL A 172 5.78 -9.31 -7.30
N SER A 173 6.67 -9.67 -8.23
CA SER A 173 8.11 -9.56 -8.01
C SER A 173 8.60 -8.11 -8.19
N LEU A 174 9.60 -7.73 -7.40
CA LEU A 174 10.19 -6.39 -7.35
C LEU A 174 11.44 -6.32 -8.23
N GLU A 175 11.22 -6.28 -9.54
CA GLU A 175 12.23 -6.23 -10.60
C GLU A 175 11.69 -5.49 -11.84
N ASP A 176 12.58 -5.05 -12.75
CA ASP A 176 12.21 -4.25 -13.94
C ASP A 176 11.20 -4.96 -14.87
N THR A 177 11.10 -6.29 -14.82
CA THR A 177 10.08 -7.09 -15.52
C THR A 177 9.40 -8.01 -14.52
N PRO A 178 8.34 -7.54 -13.85
CA PRO A 178 7.77 -8.27 -12.73
C PRO A 178 7.05 -9.54 -13.20
N LYS A 179 7.19 -10.58 -12.40
CA LYS A 179 6.37 -11.78 -12.44
C LYS A 179 5.16 -11.55 -11.56
N ILE A 180 3.98 -11.86 -12.10
CA ILE A 180 2.72 -11.69 -11.41
C ILE A 180 2.02 -13.04 -11.28
N TYR A 181 1.71 -13.42 -10.04
CA TYR A 181 1.02 -14.67 -9.74
C TYR A 181 -0.33 -14.37 -9.08
N SER A 182 -1.42 -14.66 -9.79
CA SER A 182 -2.77 -14.58 -9.21
C SER A 182 -2.94 -15.64 -8.12
N ILE A 183 -3.45 -15.23 -6.96
CA ILE A 183 -3.60 -16.09 -5.78
C ILE A 183 -5.08 -16.37 -5.51
N ALA A 184 -5.90 -15.32 -5.44
CA ALA A 184 -7.32 -15.44 -5.16
C ALA A 184 -8.10 -14.29 -5.83
N ASN A 185 -9.42 -14.47 -5.92
CA ASN A 185 -10.28 -13.32 -6.09
C ASN A 185 -10.47 -12.65 -4.73
N ALA A 186 -10.40 -11.32 -4.72
CA ALA A 186 -10.87 -10.53 -3.59
C ALA A 186 -12.41 -10.47 -3.61
N ASP A 187 -13.03 -10.42 -4.79
CA ASP A 187 -14.50 -10.36 -5.00
C ASP A 187 -15.20 -9.39 -4.03
N SER A 188 -14.60 -8.22 -3.83
CA SER A 188 -15.21 -7.12 -3.08
C SER A 188 -16.04 -6.23 -4.00
N GLU A 189 -17.15 -5.69 -3.48
CA GLU A 189 -17.96 -4.70 -4.17
C GLU A 189 -17.89 -3.33 -3.51
N HIS A 190 -18.15 -2.31 -4.30
CA HIS A 190 -18.11 -0.92 -3.88
C HIS A 190 -19.51 -0.31 -3.94
N PHE A 191 -19.94 0.40 -2.89
CA PHE A 191 -21.26 1.03 -2.85
C PHE A 191 -21.35 2.35 -3.64
N TYR A 192 -20.28 2.84 -4.25
CA TYR A 192 -20.34 4.11 -4.98
C TYR A 192 -21.18 4.01 -6.27
N PRO A 193 -21.96 5.06 -6.65
CA PRO A 193 -22.17 6.33 -5.93
C PRO A 193 -23.29 6.30 -4.88
N GLN A 194 -24.04 5.20 -4.72
CA GLN A 194 -25.17 5.11 -3.80
C GLN A 194 -24.93 4.13 -2.65
N LEU A 195 -24.65 4.69 -1.47
CA LEU A 195 -24.66 3.93 -0.23
C LEU A 195 -26.06 3.40 0.09
N PRO A 196 -26.20 2.15 0.55
CA PRO A 196 -27.47 1.65 1.07
C PRO A 196 -28.01 2.53 2.21
N GLU A 197 -29.32 2.62 2.31
CA GLU A 197 -29.99 3.35 3.39
C GLU A 197 -29.52 2.82 4.76
N GLY A 198 -29.12 3.73 5.66
CA GLY A 198 -28.62 3.38 6.99
C GLY A 198 -27.13 3.07 7.08
N MET A 199 -26.39 3.02 5.95
CA MET A 199 -24.92 2.95 5.98
C MET A 199 -24.26 4.32 5.99
N ASN A 200 -23.11 4.39 6.65
CA ASN A 200 -22.22 5.55 6.58
C ASN A 200 -21.11 5.35 5.52
N ASN A 201 -20.36 6.41 5.25
CA ASN A 201 -19.29 6.40 4.24
C ASN A 201 -18.18 5.37 4.53
N SER A 202 -18.00 4.95 5.80
CA SER A 202 -16.99 3.95 6.17
C SER A 202 -17.34 2.55 5.68
N ALA A 203 -18.59 2.28 5.28
CA ALA A 203 -19.00 0.97 4.76
C ALA A 203 -18.16 0.52 3.56
N ASN A 204 -17.80 1.46 2.68
CA ASN A 204 -16.90 1.17 1.56
C ASN A 204 -15.50 0.77 2.02
N TYR A 205 -14.95 1.49 2.98
CA TYR A 205 -13.62 1.21 3.53
C TYR A 205 -13.52 -0.21 4.10
N TRP A 206 -14.57 -0.67 4.79
CA TRP A 206 -14.63 -2.03 5.32
C TRP A 206 -14.66 -3.10 4.23
N LEU A 207 -15.18 -2.79 3.05
CA LEU A 207 -15.20 -3.70 1.91
C LEU A 207 -13.87 -3.74 1.16
N GLU A 208 -12.99 -2.76 1.32
CA GLU A 208 -11.69 -2.77 0.65
C GLU A 208 -10.84 -3.94 1.18
N PRO A 209 -10.38 -4.86 0.31
CA PRO A 209 -9.56 -5.99 0.72
C PRO A 209 -8.19 -5.47 1.15
N HIS A 210 -7.95 -5.33 2.44
CA HIS A 210 -6.66 -4.96 3.02
C HIS A 210 -5.79 -6.22 3.18
N ALA A 211 -5.41 -6.82 2.05
CA ALA A 211 -4.66 -8.06 2.09
C ALA A 211 -3.26 -7.85 2.64
N THR A 212 -2.86 -8.68 3.60
CA THR A 212 -1.55 -8.64 4.22
C THR A 212 -0.89 -10.02 4.22
N VAL A 213 0.43 -10.03 4.06
CA VAL A 213 1.23 -11.26 3.99
C VAL A 213 2.13 -11.40 5.22
N ASN A 214 2.40 -12.62 5.65
CA ASN A 214 3.41 -12.87 6.68
C ASN A 214 4.84 -12.80 6.11
N GLN A 215 5.83 -12.78 7.01
CA GLN A 215 7.22 -12.50 6.63
C GLN A 215 7.85 -13.46 5.60
N ASP A 216 7.36 -14.68 5.45
CA ASP A 216 7.88 -15.68 4.51
C ASP A 216 6.93 -15.98 3.33
N PHE A 217 5.90 -15.17 3.13
CA PHE A 217 4.95 -15.29 2.02
C PHE A 217 4.15 -16.62 2.00
N THR A 218 3.90 -17.23 3.16
CA THR A 218 3.16 -18.50 3.26
C THR A 218 1.75 -18.35 3.85
N ARG A 219 1.43 -17.19 4.41
CA ARG A 219 0.10 -16.88 4.96
C ARG A 219 -0.33 -15.51 4.48
N ILE A 220 -1.56 -15.44 3.99
CA ILE A 220 -2.20 -14.21 3.54
C ILE A 220 -3.51 -14.07 4.30
N LEU A 221 -3.74 -12.93 4.95
CA LEU A 221 -5.00 -12.55 5.57
C LEU A 221 -5.63 -11.42 4.76
N PHE A 222 -6.92 -11.47 4.49
CA PHE A 222 -7.65 -10.40 3.83
C PHE A 222 -9.12 -10.41 4.23
N ASN A 223 -9.77 -9.25 4.17
CA ASN A 223 -11.21 -9.12 4.30
C ASN A 223 -11.90 -9.11 2.93
N SER A 224 -13.15 -9.57 2.87
CA SER A 224 -13.98 -9.46 1.66
C SER A 224 -15.47 -9.56 1.97
N GLY A 225 -16.26 -8.81 1.20
CA GLY A 225 -17.72 -8.96 1.13
C GLY A 225 -18.20 -10.13 0.27
N TRP A 226 -17.34 -10.74 -0.56
CA TRP A 226 -17.68 -11.81 -1.52
C TRP A 226 -18.91 -11.49 -2.39
N ASN A 227 -18.90 -10.30 -2.99
CA ASN A 227 -19.98 -9.72 -3.79
C ASN A 227 -21.30 -9.50 -3.03
N ARG A 228 -21.29 -9.49 -1.69
CA ARG A 228 -22.44 -9.05 -0.89
C ARG A 228 -22.53 -7.53 -0.88
N MET A 229 -23.69 -7.01 -1.27
CA MET A 229 -24.03 -5.58 -1.23
C MET A 229 -24.83 -5.22 0.03
N ASN A 230 -24.43 -5.77 1.18
CA ASN A 230 -25.07 -5.53 2.48
C ASN A 230 -24.10 -5.00 3.55
N GLY A 231 -22.83 -4.76 3.20
CA GLY A 231 -21.82 -4.15 4.06
C GLY A 231 -21.16 -5.14 5.02
N GLU A 232 -21.56 -6.40 4.99
CA GLU A 232 -20.94 -7.45 5.78
C GLU A 232 -19.60 -7.86 5.16
N VAL A 233 -18.59 -8.02 6.01
CA VAL A 233 -17.27 -8.49 5.61
C VAL A 233 -16.81 -9.62 6.51
N ASP A 234 -16.23 -10.63 5.87
CA ASP A 234 -15.57 -11.73 6.55
C ASP A 234 -14.07 -11.65 6.33
N ASN A 235 -13.31 -12.28 7.23
CA ASN A 235 -11.86 -12.38 7.13
C ASN A 235 -11.48 -13.79 6.68
N PHE A 236 -10.55 -13.87 5.73
CA PHE A 236 -10.11 -15.11 5.10
C PHE A 236 -8.61 -15.25 5.24
N MET A 237 -8.15 -16.47 5.51
CA MET A 237 -6.73 -16.80 5.51
C MET A 237 -6.42 -17.83 4.41
N ILE A 238 -5.42 -17.53 3.59
CA ILE A 238 -4.86 -18.45 2.60
C ILE A 238 -3.52 -18.96 3.12
N ALA A 239 -3.31 -20.28 3.02
CA ALA A 239 -2.03 -20.91 3.26
C ALA A 239 -1.41 -21.31 1.91
N LEU A 240 -0.22 -20.78 1.62
CA LEU A 240 0.56 -21.14 0.44
C LEU A 240 1.67 -22.13 0.82
N PRO A 241 2.01 -23.08 -0.07
CA PRO A 241 3.24 -23.86 0.05
C PRO A 241 4.47 -22.94 0.13
N LYS A 242 5.51 -23.36 0.87
CA LYS A 242 6.75 -22.57 1.06
C LYS A 242 7.43 -22.19 -0.26
N ASN A 243 7.25 -23.01 -1.30
CA ASN A 243 7.81 -22.84 -2.64
C ASN A 243 6.79 -22.33 -3.67
N ALA A 244 5.67 -21.73 -3.23
CA ALA A 244 4.67 -21.17 -4.13
C ALA A 244 5.22 -20.03 -5.00
N LEU A 245 6.19 -19.27 -4.46
CA LEU A 245 6.91 -18.23 -5.19
C LEU A 245 8.39 -18.61 -5.37
N PRO A 246 8.99 -18.36 -6.54
CA PRO A 246 10.40 -18.63 -6.77
C PRO A 246 11.29 -17.70 -5.93
N ASP A 247 12.54 -18.11 -5.74
CA ASP A 247 13.58 -17.32 -5.07
C ASP A 247 14.17 -16.21 -5.96
#